data_AF-A0A7X7RXZ4-F1
#
_entry.id   AF-A0A7X7RXZ4-F1
#
_cell.length_a   1.000
_cell.length_b   1.000
_cell.length_c   1.000
_cell.angle_alpha   90.00
_cell.angle_beta   90.00
_cell.angle_gamma   90.00
#
_symmetry.space_group_name_H-M   'P 1'
#
loop_
_entity.id
_entity.type
_entity.pdbx_description
1 polymer ?
#
loop_
_entity_poly.entity_id
_entity_poly.type
_entity_poly.pdbx_seq_one_letter_code
_entity_poly.pdbx_strand_id
1 'polypeptide(L)'
;MSRFFLLVSFLLLALSSRAFNPPVEIHSGIKLQIVLPQEPFTVSDRPLQFQVIATNQSQTTASIDLSIRLNDDWSLPEPAESQFQLKPNQSRTLSITTSPLPKILEALYPIHAVATVTLNDNTTFQLHPIAIFETIVPQKQEIEEILPAKDITLANTPLKLTKNNQRDIQFTHKNSIIKLPGNHNGGHRETGMHFSVGTYQFGADKRDVFAIHPPWLDGTGPVQVSYNLILPEQPHFNFTAATAIRNTIPSENKSDGVQFILNVTHDGKTTTLFDRFSKAQSWQPVSISLADFAGKRIQLSLVTTPGPKNDTNSDLGLWATPTIAPAHQQNEIPKIPFQQLADKAIDIARSANVTQNQPAFVLKSPLIGQVNAAILPGSSGLLDAAIAFTNQHKSLAFNGFAIQINNENLSRQDAIGSIKVNASPSQATFSQMFALASGPVAVQVTATPINGTLKLQFAIVAPPRSQDGQPRFTSIAIGNASKPIFRVYAGFGNVIENPQNPFELASIGNYLMTRHVGADFKDSLSCVIASDCFPDRLVVNPNNNLFSLETHNDTTFFITAHHGSSFQAAREYANNANFKSTTTINNILGRQCLDKWGGDYLDDAEEIKLASIYGLK
;
A
#
# COMPACT_ATOMS: atom_id res chain seq x y z
N MET A 1 -7.02 -22.58 -28.08
CA MET A 1 -8.04 -22.62 -27.01
C MET A 1 -8.12 -21.30 -26.24
N SER A 2 -8.19 -20.15 -26.94
CA SER A 2 -8.09 -18.80 -26.33
C SER A 2 -9.34 -17.93 -26.56
N ARG A 3 -10.37 -18.47 -27.23
CA ARG A 3 -11.66 -17.78 -27.45
C ARG A 3 -12.70 -18.03 -26.35
N PHE A 4 -12.39 -18.85 -25.35
CA PHE A 4 -13.32 -19.16 -24.25
C PHE A 4 -13.12 -18.30 -22.99
N PHE A 5 -11.95 -17.63 -22.84
CA PHE A 5 -11.66 -16.81 -21.66
C PHE A 5 -12.17 -15.36 -21.76
N LEU A 6 -12.34 -14.82 -22.97
CA LEU A 6 -12.90 -13.48 -23.15
C LEU A 6 -14.42 -13.41 -22.88
N LEU A 7 -15.13 -14.53 -22.99
CA LEU A 7 -16.56 -14.59 -22.65
C LEU A 7 -16.81 -14.67 -21.14
N VAL A 8 -15.84 -15.13 -20.34
CA VAL A 8 -16.00 -15.30 -18.88
C VAL A 8 -15.82 -13.97 -18.14
N SER A 9 -14.96 -13.05 -18.62
CA SER A 9 -14.88 -11.69 -18.04
C SER A 9 -16.08 -10.81 -18.38
N PHE A 10 -16.75 -11.02 -19.52
CA PHE A 10 -18.02 -10.35 -19.82
C PHE A 10 -19.20 -10.95 -19.03
N LEU A 11 -19.18 -12.25 -18.72
CA LEU A 11 -20.18 -12.86 -17.83
C LEU A 11 -19.99 -12.49 -16.35
N LEU A 12 -18.76 -12.20 -15.90
CA LEU A 12 -18.50 -11.79 -14.51
C LEU A 12 -18.92 -10.34 -14.23
N LEU A 13 -18.88 -9.45 -15.22
CA LEU A 13 -19.42 -8.08 -15.09
C LEU A 13 -20.96 -8.05 -15.15
N ALA A 14 -21.59 -9.05 -15.76
CA ALA A 14 -23.05 -9.21 -15.76
C ALA A 14 -23.59 -9.85 -14.46
N LEU A 15 -22.74 -10.37 -13.58
CA LEU A 15 -23.14 -10.94 -12.28
C LEU A 15 -23.25 -9.89 -11.17
N SER A 16 -22.70 -8.69 -11.38
CA SER A 16 -22.72 -7.56 -10.44
C SER A 16 -24.13 -7.01 -10.16
N SER A 17 -25.13 -7.34 -10.98
CA SER A 17 -26.51 -6.85 -10.81
C SER A 17 -27.45 -7.83 -10.11
N ARG A 18 -26.95 -8.99 -9.62
CA ARG A 18 -27.75 -9.95 -8.83
C ARG A 18 -27.73 -9.71 -7.33
N ALA A 19 -26.96 -8.73 -6.89
CA ALA A 19 -26.81 -8.38 -5.49
C ALA A 19 -28.04 -7.69 -4.89
N PHE A 20 -28.89 -7.09 -5.71
CA PHE A 20 -30.08 -6.37 -5.26
C PHE A 20 -31.31 -7.19 -5.66
N ASN A 21 -32.41 -7.06 -4.91
CA ASN A 21 -33.71 -7.57 -5.37
C ASN A 21 -33.82 -7.23 -6.86
N PRO A 22 -34.29 -8.18 -7.71
CA PRO A 22 -34.54 -7.84 -9.10
C PRO A 22 -35.34 -6.55 -9.13
N PRO A 23 -35.25 -5.72 -10.18
CA PRO A 23 -35.99 -4.46 -10.27
C PRO A 23 -37.49 -4.73 -10.49
N VAL A 24 -38.06 -5.66 -9.74
CA VAL A 24 -39.35 -6.30 -9.79
C VAL A 24 -39.70 -6.75 -8.38
N GLU A 25 -40.86 -6.36 -7.89
CA GLU A 25 -41.46 -6.91 -6.67
C GLU A 25 -42.91 -7.31 -6.94
N ILE A 26 -43.36 -8.39 -6.32
CA ILE A 26 -44.72 -8.93 -6.50
C ILE A 26 -45.30 -9.25 -5.13
N HIS A 27 -46.49 -8.70 -4.83
CA HIS A 27 -47.24 -9.02 -3.62
C HIS A 27 -48.74 -9.01 -3.93
N SER A 28 -49.48 -10.02 -3.45
CA SER A 28 -50.93 -10.18 -3.67
C SER A 28 -51.38 -10.04 -5.14
N GLY A 29 -50.56 -10.50 -6.08
CA GLY A 29 -50.84 -10.39 -7.52
C GLY A 29 -50.64 -8.99 -8.12
N ILE A 30 -50.11 -8.03 -7.37
CA ILE A 30 -49.67 -6.74 -7.90
C ILE A 30 -48.16 -6.78 -8.10
N LYS A 31 -47.70 -6.48 -9.30
CA LYS A 31 -46.29 -6.44 -9.69
C LYS A 31 -45.88 -5.00 -9.96
N LEU A 32 -44.75 -4.58 -9.38
CA LEU A 32 -44.10 -3.30 -9.71
C LEU A 32 -42.69 -3.59 -10.25
N GLN A 33 -42.32 -2.97 -11.36
CA GLN A 33 -41.05 -3.21 -12.04
C GLN A 33 -40.40 -1.91 -12.50
N ILE A 34 -39.07 -1.79 -12.36
CA ILE A 34 -38.26 -0.72 -12.95
C ILE A 34 -37.52 -1.31 -14.17
N VAL A 35 -37.54 -0.61 -15.29
CA VAL A 35 -36.84 -0.98 -16.52
C VAL A 35 -35.82 0.11 -16.85
N LEU A 36 -34.54 -0.25 -16.71
CA LEU A 36 -33.40 0.59 -17.08
C LEU A 36 -33.06 0.43 -18.57
N PRO A 37 -32.38 1.42 -19.19
CA PRO A 37 -31.78 1.25 -20.51
C PRO A 37 -30.69 0.17 -20.48
N GLN A 38 -30.43 -0.46 -21.64
CA GLN A 38 -29.50 -1.59 -21.72
C GLN A 38 -28.01 -1.23 -21.64
N GLU A 39 -27.66 0.07 -21.68
CA GLU A 39 -26.26 0.51 -21.66
C GLU A 39 -25.95 1.37 -20.42
N PRO A 40 -24.70 1.33 -19.92
CA PRO A 40 -24.22 2.24 -18.89
C PRO A 40 -24.47 3.71 -19.26
N PHE A 41 -24.81 4.52 -18.27
CA PHE A 41 -25.14 5.92 -18.51
C PHE A 41 -23.87 6.78 -18.52
N THR A 42 -23.52 7.37 -19.66
CA THR A 42 -22.41 8.34 -19.73
C THR A 42 -22.92 9.75 -19.40
N VAL A 43 -22.33 10.37 -18.38
CA VAL A 43 -22.80 11.60 -17.72
C VAL A 43 -22.74 12.85 -18.61
N SER A 44 -22.14 12.79 -19.79
CA SER A 44 -21.94 13.96 -20.65
C SER A 44 -22.99 14.20 -21.73
N ASP A 45 -23.91 13.25 -22.01
CA ASP A 45 -24.55 13.25 -23.34
C ASP A 45 -26.09 13.33 -23.37
N ARG A 46 -26.83 13.09 -22.27
CA ARG A 46 -28.31 13.11 -22.26
C ARG A 46 -28.91 12.93 -20.86
N PRO A 47 -30.19 13.27 -20.61
CA PRO A 47 -30.88 12.83 -19.40
C PRO A 47 -31.03 11.30 -19.35
N LEU A 48 -31.06 10.74 -18.13
CA LEU A 48 -31.37 9.33 -17.92
C LEU A 48 -32.87 9.11 -18.09
N GLN A 49 -33.24 8.12 -18.89
CA GLN A 49 -34.62 7.70 -19.09
C GLN A 49 -34.82 6.25 -18.66
N PHE A 50 -35.84 6.01 -17.85
CA PHE A 50 -36.22 4.67 -17.38
C PHE A 50 -37.73 4.57 -17.24
N GLN A 51 -38.24 3.34 -17.08
CA GLN A 51 -39.68 3.09 -16.93
C GLN A 51 -40.00 2.46 -15.58
N VAL A 52 -41.15 2.80 -15.01
CA VAL A 52 -41.77 2.06 -13.90
C VAL A 52 -43.08 1.46 -14.39
N ILE A 53 -43.22 0.15 -14.29
CA ILE A 53 -44.35 -0.63 -14.79
C ILE A 53 -45.08 -1.25 -13.59
N ALA A 54 -46.33 -0.86 -13.40
CA ALA A 54 -47.23 -1.49 -12.44
C ALA A 54 -48.22 -2.39 -13.20
N THR A 55 -48.33 -3.66 -12.79
CA THR A 55 -49.21 -4.66 -13.40
C THR A 55 -50.12 -5.25 -12.33
N ASN A 56 -51.43 -5.22 -12.56
CA ASN A 56 -52.40 -5.90 -11.72
C ASN A 56 -52.74 -7.27 -12.31
N GLN A 57 -52.19 -8.33 -11.71
CA GLN A 57 -52.46 -9.74 -12.04
C GLN A 57 -53.49 -10.37 -11.08
N SER A 58 -54.05 -9.58 -10.16
CA SER A 58 -55.09 -10.00 -9.24
C SER A 58 -56.49 -9.93 -9.90
N GLN A 59 -57.51 -10.42 -9.20
CA GLN A 59 -58.91 -10.38 -9.65
C GLN A 59 -59.68 -9.14 -9.14
N THR A 60 -59.03 -8.24 -8.39
CA THR A 60 -59.65 -7.02 -7.85
C THR A 60 -58.98 -5.76 -8.39
N THR A 61 -59.67 -4.63 -8.34
CA THR A 61 -59.05 -3.33 -8.66
C THR A 61 -58.08 -2.94 -7.54
N ALA A 62 -56.92 -2.38 -7.92
CA ALA A 62 -55.91 -1.86 -7.00
C ALA A 62 -55.77 -0.35 -7.18
N SER A 63 -55.82 0.40 -6.08
CA SER A 63 -55.38 1.80 -6.02
C SER A 63 -53.91 1.84 -5.65
N ILE A 64 -53.12 2.61 -6.39
CA ILE A 64 -51.66 2.67 -6.26
C ILE A 64 -51.26 4.12 -6.04
N ASP A 65 -50.46 4.37 -5.01
CA ASP A 65 -49.76 5.63 -4.77
C ASP A 65 -48.25 5.40 -4.87
N LEU A 66 -47.62 5.91 -5.93
CA LEU A 66 -46.24 5.66 -6.31
C LEU A 66 -45.33 6.86 -6.02
N SER A 67 -44.27 6.63 -5.27
CA SER A 67 -43.16 7.56 -5.07
C SER A 67 -41.89 7.02 -5.72
N ILE A 68 -41.13 7.89 -6.40
CA ILE A 68 -39.85 7.55 -7.00
C ILE A 68 -38.78 8.42 -6.35
N ARG A 69 -37.62 7.83 -6.02
CA ARG A 69 -36.51 8.52 -5.37
C ARG A 69 -35.17 8.09 -5.96
N LEU A 70 -34.30 9.09 -6.19
CA LEU A 70 -32.86 8.94 -6.43
C LEU A 70 -32.13 9.70 -5.31
N ASN A 71 -30.80 9.56 -5.23
CA ASN A 71 -30.02 10.37 -4.30
C ASN A 71 -29.92 11.84 -4.76
N ASP A 72 -29.32 12.67 -3.91
CA ASP A 72 -29.19 14.12 -4.03
C ASP A 72 -28.29 14.62 -5.18
N ASP A 73 -27.66 13.72 -5.93
CA ASP A 73 -26.89 14.03 -7.14
C ASP A 73 -27.75 14.10 -8.41
N TRP A 74 -29.06 13.83 -8.31
CA TRP A 74 -29.97 13.77 -9.44
C TRP A 74 -31.15 14.73 -9.30
N SER A 75 -31.50 15.38 -10.41
CA SER A 75 -32.75 16.13 -10.52
C SER A 75 -33.86 15.19 -10.97
N LEU A 76 -34.79 14.89 -10.07
CA LEU A 76 -35.99 14.10 -10.35
C LEU A 76 -37.21 15.01 -10.31
N PRO A 77 -37.88 15.30 -11.45
CA PRO A 77 -39.15 16.02 -11.44
C PRO A 77 -40.24 15.16 -10.77
N GLU A 78 -41.22 15.81 -10.14
CA GLU A 78 -42.38 15.08 -9.60
C GLU A 78 -43.09 14.31 -10.73
N PRO A 79 -43.40 13.01 -10.54
CA PRO A 79 -44.13 12.25 -11.53
C PRO A 79 -45.55 12.82 -11.68
N ALA A 80 -45.92 13.20 -12.90
CA ALA A 80 -47.19 13.89 -13.20
C ALA A 80 -48.46 13.11 -12.76
N GLU A 81 -48.36 11.79 -12.56
CA GLU A 81 -49.47 10.91 -12.20
C GLU A 81 -48.99 9.78 -11.26
N SER A 82 -48.57 10.13 -10.04
CA SER A 82 -48.16 9.17 -9.00
C SER A 82 -49.28 8.30 -8.47
N GLN A 83 -50.54 8.75 -8.57
CA GLN A 83 -51.71 8.06 -8.03
C GLN A 83 -52.63 7.55 -9.14
N PHE A 84 -52.94 6.26 -9.14
CA PHE A 84 -53.80 5.65 -10.16
C PHE A 84 -54.46 4.35 -9.73
N GLN A 85 -55.49 3.94 -10.48
CA GLN A 85 -56.15 2.63 -10.30
C GLN A 85 -55.84 1.69 -11.47
N LEU A 86 -55.65 0.41 -11.15
CA LEU A 86 -55.49 -0.67 -12.13
C LEU A 86 -56.61 -1.70 -11.94
N LYS A 87 -57.39 -1.95 -12.99
CA LYS A 87 -58.34 -3.07 -13.05
C LYS A 87 -57.60 -4.40 -13.20
N PRO A 88 -58.25 -5.56 -12.96
CA PRO A 88 -57.66 -6.87 -13.24
C PRO A 88 -57.09 -6.95 -14.66
N ASN A 89 -55.89 -7.53 -14.76
CA ASN A 89 -55.10 -7.67 -16.00
C ASN A 89 -54.66 -6.35 -16.66
N GLN A 90 -54.77 -5.21 -15.98
CA GLN A 90 -54.31 -3.93 -16.48
C GLN A 90 -52.84 -3.70 -16.09
N SER A 91 -52.08 -3.06 -16.99
CA SER A 91 -50.76 -2.50 -16.68
C SER A 91 -50.74 -1.01 -16.96
N ARG A 92 -49.87 -0.30 -16.24
CA ARG A 92 -49.53 1.09 -16.50
C ARG A 92 -48.02 1.25 -16.49
N THR A 93 -47.52 1.98 -17.47
CA THR A 93 -46.11 2.32 -17.62
C THR A 93 -45.93 3.81 -17.43
N LEU A 94 -45.04 4.20 -16.52
CA LEU A 94 -44.63 5.57 -16.29
C LEU A 94 -43.21 5.74 -16.84
N SER A 95 -43.03 6.66 -17.78
CA SER A 95 -41.71 7.00 -18.32
C SER A 95 -41.13 8.16 -17.52
N ILE A 96 -39.96 7.95 -16.94
CA ILE A 96 -39.30 8.92 -16.06
C ILE A 96 -38.04 9.43 -16.75
N THR A 97 -37.84 10.75 -16.69
CA THR A 97 -36.65 11.42 -17.19
C THR A 97 -36.01 12.18 -16.04
N THR A 98 -34.74 11.92 -15.77
CA THR A 98 -33.95 12.57 -14.71
C THR A 98 -32.63 13.07 -15.27
N SER A 99 -32.08 14.14 -14.70
CA SER A 99 -30.83 14.74 -15.16
C SER A 99 -29.78 14.75 -14.04
N PRO A 100 -28.50 14.53 -14.38
CA PRO A 100 -27.42 14.61 -13.40
C PRO A 100 -27.24 16.05 -12.91
N LEU A 101 -26.91 16.23 -11.62
CA LEU A 101 -26.50 17.51 -11.06
C LEU A 101 -24.95 17.68 -11.14
N PRO A 102 -24.41 18.90 -10.99
CA PRO A 102 -22.99 19.18 -11.23
C PRO A 102 -21.97 18.39 -10.39
N LYS A 103 -22.40 17.72 -9.32
CA LYS A 103 -21.55 16.96 -8.39
C LYS A 103 -21.56 15.45 -8.61
N ILE A 104 -22.25 14.97 -9.65
CA ILE A 104 -22.34 13.54 -9.92
C ILE A 104 -20.95 12.90 -10.05
N LEU A 105 -20.82 11.70 -9.49
CA LEU A 105 -19.57 10.93 -9.45
C LEU A 105 -19.68 9.72 -10.38
N GLU A 106 -18.54 9.15 -10.76
CA GLU A 106 -18.50 7.82 -11.40
C GLU A 106 -18.80 6.76 -10.33
N ALA A 107 -20.06 6.35 -10.25
CA ALA A 107 -20.56 5.46 -9.19
C ALA A 107 -21.81 4.66 -9.61
N LEU A 108 -22.22 3.73 -8.74
CA LEU A 108 -23.50 3.02 -8.83
C LEU A 108 -24.60 3.81 -8.13
N TYR A 109 -25.70 4.06 -8.84
CA TYR A 109 -26.83 4.87 -8.35
C TYR A 109 -28.11 4.03 -8.21
N PRO A 110 -28.77 4.04 -7.04
CA PRO A 110 -30.04 3.35 -6.85
C PRO A 110 -31.23 4.21 -7.27
N ILE A 111 -32.19 3.58 -7.95
CA ILE A 111 -33.54 4.11 -8.20
C ILE A 111 -34.50 3.32 -7.31
N HIS A 112 -35.19 4.02 -6.42
CA HIS A 112 -36.25 3.44 -5.61
C HIS A 112 -37.61 3.78 -6.20
N ALA A 113 -38.45 2.78 -6.44
CA ALA A 113 -39.87 2.97 -6.72
C ALA A 113 -40.67 2.35 -5.57
N VAL A 114 -41.40 3.17 -4.82
CA VAL A 114 -42.18 2.75 -3.65
C VAL A 114 -43.65 2.94 -3.97
N ALA A 115 -44.43 1.86 -3.99
CA ALA A 115 -45.87 1.91 -4.18
C ALA A 115 -46.61 1.48 -2.92
N THR A 116 -47.49 2.33 -2.41
CA THR A 116 -48.54 1.93 -1.47
C THR A 116 -49.74 1.46 -2.28
N VAL A 117 -50.16 0.23 -2.05
CA VAL A 117 -51.24 -0.42 -2.81
C VAL A 117 -52.41 -0.72 -1.90
N THR A 118 -53.60 -0.25 -2.26
CA THR A 118 -54.86 -0.55 -1.56
C THR A 118 -55.82 -1.28 -2.51
N LEU A 119 -56.21 -2.50 -2.14
CA LEU A 119 -57.19 -3.29 -2.89
C LEU A 119 -58.62 -2.91 -2.50
N ASN A 120 -59.62 -3.30 -3.30
CA ASN A 120 -61.04 -3.01 -3.04
C ASN A 120 -61.57 -3.56 -1.70
N ASP A 121 -60.93 -4.57 -1.12
CA ASP A 121 -61.26 -5.11 0.21
C ASP A 121 -60.59 -4.33 1.37
N ASN A 122 -60.00 -3.17 1.06
CA ASN A 122 -59.21 -2.31 1.94
C ASN A 122 -57.87 -2.91 2.42
N THR A 123 -57.45 -4.07 1.90
CA THR A 123 -56.10 -4.59 2.16
C THR A 123 -55.07 -3.62 1.62
N THR A 124 -54.12 -3.21 2.47
CA THR A 124 -53.03 -2.28 2.09
C THR A 124 -51.67 -2.91 2.32
N PHE A 125 -50.77 -2.77 1.36
CA PHE A 125 -49.37 -3.23 1.44
C PHE A 125 -48.45 -2.34 0.60
N GLN A 126 -47.13 -2.53 0.75
CA GLN A 126 -46.13 -1.76 0.03
C GLN A 126 -45.31 -2.66 -0.89
N LEU A 127 -44.94 -2.12 -2.06
CA LEU A 127 -43.94 -2.68 -2.97
C LEU A 127 -42.77 -1.71 -3.08
N HIS A 128 -41.54 -2.19 -3.08
CA HIS A 128 -40.30 -1.41 -3.13
C HIS A 128 -39.19 -2.06 -4.00
N PRO A 129 -39.39 -2.24 -5.33
CA PRO A 129 -38.31 -2.60 -6.23
C PRO A 129 -37.23 -1.51 -6.27
N ILE A 130 -35.98 -1.96 -6.40
CA ILE A 130 -34.79 -1.11 -6.53
C ILE A 130 -34.06 -1.51 -7.81
N ALA A 131 -33.67 -0.52 -8.62
CA ALA A 131 -32.81 -0.74 -9.77
C ALA A 131 -31.50 0.03 -9.58
N ILE A 132 -30.38 -0.56 -10.02
CA ILE A 132 -29.07 0.10 -9.98
C ILE A 132 -28.54 0.29 -11.38
N PHE A 133 -28.05 1.48 -11.67
CA PHE A 133 -27.35 1.79 -12.90
C PHE A 133 -25.99 2.41 -12.60
N GLU A 134 -25.06 2.23 -13.53
CA GLU A 134 -23.71 2.77 -13.47
C GLU A 134 -23.64 4.08 -14.25
N THR A 135 -22.89 5.03 -13.71
CA THR A 135 -22.58 6.31 -14.33
C THR A 135 -21.11 6.34 -14.75
N ILE A 136 -20.84 6.83 -15.96
CA ILE A 136 -19.48 7.03 -16.48
C ILE A 136 -19.28 8.53 -16.63
N VAL A 137 -18.35 9.12 -15.88
CA VAL A 137 -17.94 10.52 -16.05
C VAL A 137 -16.72 10.53 -16.97
N PRO A 138 -16.78 11.14 -18.18
CA PRO A 138 -15.61 11.19 -19.03
C PRO A 138 -14.46 11.87 -18.29
N GLN A 139 -13.33 11.17 -18.14
CA GLN A 139 -12.13 11.81 -17.61
C GLN A 139 -11.79 13.00 -18.49
N LYS A 140 -11.76 14.19 -17.89
CA LYS A 140 -11.12 15.33 -18.52
C LYS A 140 -9.68 14.90 -18.77
N GLN A 141 -9.25 14.86 -20.03
CA GLN A 141 -7.83 14.70 -20.36
C GLN A 141 -7.08 15.83 -19.65
N GLU A 142 -6.47 15.52 -18.52
CA GLU A 142 -5.43 16.37 -17.97
C GLU A 142 -4.31 16.33 -19.00
N ILE A 143 -4.03 17.49 -19.60
CA ILE A 143 -2.84 17.65 -20.42
C ILE A 143 -1.68 17.58 -19.42
N GLU A 144 -1.13 16.37 -19.24
CA GLU A 144 0.05 16.19 -18.40
C GLU A 144 1.21 16.99 -19.03
N GLU A 145 1.58 18.08 -18.36
CA GLU A 145 2.60 18.99 -18.84
C GLU A 145 3.95 18.27 -18.91
N ILE A 146 4.65 18.36 -20.05
CA ILE A 146 6.02 17.85 -20.20
C ILE A 146 6.95 18.80 -19.46
N LEU A 147 7.08 18.60 -18.15
CA LEU A 147 8.03 19.37 -17.33
C LEU A 147 9.46 18.92 -17.64
N PRO A 148 10.36 19.82 -18.09
CA PRO A 148 11.75 19.45 -18.36
C PRO A 148 12.46 19.03 -17.07
N ALA A 149 13.35 18.02 -17.13
CA ALA A 149 14.15 17.62 -15.98
C ALA A 149 14.88 18.83 -15.36
N LYS A 150 14.65 19.06 -14.07
CA LYS A 150 15.32 20.10 -13.29
C LYS A 150 16.73 19.64 -12.94
N ASP A 151 17.66 20.59 -12.94
CA ASP A 151 19.03 20.34 -12.51
C ASP A 151 19.08 19.90 -11.04
N ILE A 152 19.83 18.83 -10.79
CA ILE A 152 20.12 18.31 -9.46
C ILE A 152 21.58 18.63 -9.14
N THR A 153 21.81 19.56 -8.23
CA THR A 153 23.15 19.83 -7.70
C THR A 153 23.54 18.73 -6.73
N LEU A 154 24.61 18.00 -7.01
CA LEU A 154 25.09 16.96 -6.10
C LEU A 154 25.74 17.59 -4.87
N ALA A 155 25.29 17.15 -3.70
CA ALA A 155 26.00 17.36 -2.44
C ALA A 155 27.08 16.29 -2.26
N ASN A 156 27.95 16.45 -1.25
CA ASN A 156 28.99 15.48 -0.88
C ASN A 156 28.43 14.22 -0.17
N THR A 157 27.23 13.80 -0.55
CA THR A 157 26.49 12.65 0.00
C THR A 157 25.95 11.80 -1.15
N PRO A 158 25.62 10.53 -0.93
CA PRO A 158 25.01 9.70 -1.96
C PRO A 158 23.69 10.30 -2.45
N LEU A 159 23.46 10.26 -3.76
CA LEU A 159 22.18 10.54 -4.40
C LEU A 159 21.65 9.25 -5.00
N LYS A 160 20.60 8.70 -4.40
CA LYS A 160 19.84 7.61 -5.01
C LYS A 160 18.93 8.19 -6.08
N LEU A 161 18.96 7.62 -7.28
CA LEU A 161 18.01 7.96 -8.33
C LEU A 161 16.73 7.16 -8.07
N THR A 162 15.64 7.88 -7.81
CA THR A 162 14.34 7.34 -7.40
C THR A 162 13.19 8.00 -8.16
N LYS A 163 11.94 7.64 -7.81
CA LYS A 163 10.75 8.31 -8.33
C LYS A 163 10.62 9.78 -7.91
N ASN A 164 11.32 10.19 -6.85
CA ASN A 164 11.26 11.54 -6.30
C ASN A 164 12.19 12.53 -7.01
N ASN A 165 13.14 12.02 -7.80
CA ASN A 165 14.01 12.84 -8.63
C ASN A 165 13.30 13.16 -9.93
N GLN A 166 13.26 14.44 -10.30
CA GLN A 166 12.70 14.87 -11.58
C GLN A 166 13.52 14.27 -12.72
N ARG A 167 12.86 13.56 -13.63
CA ARG A 167 13.51 12.82 -14.72
C ARG A 167 12.76 12.97 -16.03
N ASP A 168 13.52 12.94 -17.12
CA ASP A 168 12.98 12.83 -18.48
C ASP A 168 12.96 11.35 -18.88
N ILE A 169 11.83 10.92 -19.43
CA ILE A 169 11.70 9.57 -20.01
C ILE A 169 11.32 9.72 -21.47
N GLN A 170 12.08 9.06 -22.33
CA GLN A 170 11.80 8.98 -23.75
C GLN A 170 12.08 7.58 -24.26
N PHE A 171 11.42 7.21 -25.34
CA PHE A 171 11.69 5.95 -26.02
C PHE A 171 11.64 6.14 -27.53
N THR A 172 12.37 5.28 -28.24
CA THR A 172 12.31 5.26 -29.70
C THR A 172 11.28 4.23 -30.14
N HIS A 173 10.42 4.60 -31.08
CA HIS A 173 9.43 3.72 -31.68
C HIS A 173 9.31 4.08 -33.16
N LYS A 174 9.54 3.11 -34.05
CA LYS A 174 9.49 3.31 -35.52
C LYS A 174 10.30 4.54 -35.99
N ASN A 175 11.54 4.67 -35.49
CA ASN A 175 12.46 5.79 -35.77
C ASN A 175 12.01 7.17 -35.27
N SER A 176 10.94 7.25 -34.49
CA SER A 176 10.48 8.46 -33.82
C SER A 176 10.82 8.42 -32.34
N ILE A 177 11.25 9.55 -31.78
CA ILE A 177 11.43 9.70 -30.32
C ILE A 177 10.11 10.18 -29.74
N ILE A 178 9.54 9.39 -28.84
CA ILE A 178 8.36 9.74 -28.06
C ILE A 178 8.84 10.14 -26.66
N LYS A 179 8.50 11.35 -26.24
CA LYS A 179 8.75 11.83 -24.88
C LYS A 179 7.51 11.63 -24.03
N LEU A 180 7.71 11.12 -22.83
CA LEU A 180 6.66 10.98 -21.84
C LEU A 180 6.61 12.22 -20.93
N PRO A 181 5.48 12.43 -20.24
CA PRO A 181 5.38 13.42 -19.17
C PRO A 181 6.47 13.25 -18.11
N GLY A 182 6.87 14.37 -17.50
CA GLY A 182 7.88 14.39 -16.45
C GLY A 182 7.48 13.46 -15.30
N ASN A 183 8.42 12.63 -14.85
CA ASN A 183 8.20 11.62 -13.79
C ASN A 183 7.21 10.48 -14.09
N HIS A 184 6.90 10.20 -15.36
CA HIS A 184 6.11 9.04 -15.80
C HIS A 184 6.49 7.74 -15.06
N ASN A 185 5.48 6.99 -14.60
CA ASN A 185 5.62 5.68 -13.96
C ASN A 185 4.42 4.79 -14.35
N GLY A 186 4.64 3.89 -15.29
CA GLY A 186 3.63 3.01 -15.84
C GLY A 186 3.91 2.60 -17.29
N GLY A 187 2.91 2.02 -17.92
CA GLY A 187 2.94 1.62 -19.33
C GLY A 187 2.47 2.73 -20.27
N HIS A 188 3.00 2.76 -21.48
CA HIS A 188 2.47 3.52 -22.61
C HIS A 188 1.52 2.62 -23.41
N ARG A 189 0.21 2.88 -23.32
CA ARG A 189 -0.85 1.99 -23.81
C ARG A 189 -0.71 1.61 -25.28
N GLU A 190 -0.31 2.54 -26.14
CA GLU A 190 -0.27 2.31 -27.60
C GLU A 190 0.90 1.43 -28.04
N THR A 191 2.01 1.46 -27.31
CA THR A 191 3.26 0.80 -27.74
C THR A 191 3.65 -0.36 -26.84
N GLY A 192 3.06 -0.45 -25.64
CA GLY A 192 3.36 -1.46 -24.63
C GLY A 192 4.68 -1.21 -23.89
N MET A 193 5.39 -0.11 -24.18
CA MET A 193 6.57 0.31 -23.44
C MET A 193 6.21 0.51 -21.97
N HIS A 194 7.10 0.12 -21.06
CA HIS A 194 6.85 0.26 -19.63
C HIS A 194 8.08 0.81 -18.91
N PHE A 195 7.86 1.76 -18.02
CA PHE A 195 8.85 2.19 -17.03
C PHE A 195 8.17 2.24 -15.68
N SER A 196 8.74 1.60 -14.67
CA SER A 196 8.29 1.78 -13.29
C SER A 196 9.43 1.78 -12.29
N VAL A 197 9.27 2.57 -11.24
CA VAL A 197 10.09 2.47 -10.04
C VAL A 197 9.38 1.55 -9.05
N GLY A 198 10.07 0.51 -8.58
CA GLY A 198 9.49 -0.47 -7.67
C GLY A 198 10.56 -1.25 -6.93
N THR A 199 10.22 -2.46 -6.47
CA THR A 199 11.20 -3.40 -5.91
C THR A 199 11.19 -4.70 -6.68
N TYR A 200 12.34 -5.37 -6.74
CA TYR A 200 12.45 -6.69 -7.31
C TYR A 200 13.33 -7.57 -6.41
N GLN A 201 13.04 -8.87 -6.38
CA GLN A 201 13.69 -9.81 -5.47
C GLN A 201 14.22 -11.04 -6.22
N PHE A 202 15.50 -11.35 -6.01
CA PHE A 202 16.08 -12.65 -6.34
C PHE A 202 16.45 -13.38 -5.05
N GLY A 203 15.82 -14.53 -4.78
CA GLY A 203 16.02 -15.26 -3.53
C GLY A 203 15.71 -14.37 -2.32
N ALA A 204 16.70 -14.17 -1.43
CA ALA A 204 16.57 -13.29 -0.27
C ALA A 204 17.00 -11.83 -0.52
N ASP A 205 17.53 -11.50 -1.70
CA ASP A 205 18.05 -10.16 -2.03
C ASP A 205 16.99 -9.33 -2.78
N LYS A 206 16.30 -8.47 -2.03
CA LYS A 206 15.30 -7.52 -2.52
C LYS A 206 15.90 -6.12 -2.64
N ARG A 207 15.76 -5.50 -3.80
CA ARG A 207 16.29 -4.16 -4.10
C ARG A 207 15.25 -3.26 -4.73
N ASP A 208 15.40 -1.94 -4.55
CA ASP A 208 14.70 -0.95 -5.36
C ASP A 208 15.22 -1.01 -6.80
N VAL A 209 14.33 -0.92 -7.79
CA VAL A 209 14.68 -1.03 -9.21
C VAL A 209 13.97 0.03 -10.05
N PHE A 210 14.63 0.43 -11.13
CA PHE A 210 13.94 0.86 -12.35
C PHE A 210 13.69 -0.38 -13.21
N ALA A 211 12.43 -0.73 -13.37
CA ALA A 211 12.00 -1.80 -14.26
C ALA A 211 11.56 -1.19 -15.59
N ILE A 212 12.28 -1.56 -16.65
CA ILE A 212 12.16 -0.95 -17.97
C ILE A 212 11.88 -2.06 -18.99
N HIS A 213 10.77 -1.94 -19.70
CA HIS A 213 10.42 -2.80 -20.82
C HIS A 213 10.36 -1.98 -22.11
N PRO A 214 11.09 -2.37 -23.16
CA PRO A 214 10.97 -1.76 -24.48
C PRO A 214 9.55 -1.88 -25.08
N PRO A 215 9.18 -1.08 -26.09
CA PRO A 215 7.94 -1.27 -26.83
C PRO A 215 7.80 -2.68 -27.42
N TRP A 216 6.58 -3.22 -27.45
CA TRP A 216 6.31 -4.60 -27.94
C TRP A 216 5.03 -4.77 -28.76
N LEU A 217 4.08 -3.84 -28.74
CA LEU A 217 2.80 -4.00 -29.47
C LEU A 217 2.92 -3.77 -30.99
N ASP A 218 3.76 -2.82 -31.41
CA ASP A 218 3.85 -2.42 -32.83
C ASP A 218 5.27 -1.93 -33.17
N GLY A 219 6.26 -2.77 -32.93
CA GLY A 219 7.68 -2.43 -33.10
C GLY A 219 8.39 -2.20 -31.77
N THR A 220 9.68 -1.90 -31.84
CA THR A 220 10.54 -1.83 -30.67
C THR A 220 11.54 -0.67 -30.74
N GLY A 221 12.26 -0.45 -29.65
CA GLY A 221 13.36 0.51 -29.57
C GLY A 221 13.83 0.78 -28.15
N PRO A 222 14.95 1.50 -28.00
CA PRO A 222 15.52 1.86 -26.70
C PRO A 222 14.56 2.72 -25.88
N VAL A 223 14.56 2.49 -24.56
CA VAL A 223 13.94 3.36 -23.55
C VAL A 223 15.06 4.02 -22.75
N GLN A 224 14.98 5.34 -22.61
CA GLN A 224 15.98 6.18 -21.97
C GLN A 224 15.36 6.95 -20.80
N VAL A 225 16.03 6.90 -19.65
CA VAL A 225 15.71 7.66 -18.44
C VAL A 225 16.87 8.59 -18.14
N SER A 226 16.62 9.89 -18.09
CA SER A 226 17.68 10.91 -17.98
C SER A 226 17.52 11.84 -16.79
N TYR A 227 18.66 12.21 -16.21
CA TYR A 227 18.79 13.13 -15.09
C TYR A 227 19.77 14.24 -15.41
N ASN A 228 19.40 15.49 -15.15
CA ASN A 228 20.31 16.63 -15.26
C ASN A 228 21.03 16.82 -13.93
N LEU A 229 22.36 16.75 -13.94
CA LEU A 229 23.20 16.77 -12.75
C LEU A 229 24.23 17.89 -12.84
N ILE A 230 24.49 18.55 -11.71
CA ILE A 230 25.63 19.46 -11.55
C ILE A 230 26.59 18.79 -10.56
N LEU A 231 27.74 18.35 -11.07
CA LEU A 231 28.77 17.67 -10.29
C LEU A 231 29.72 18.71 -9.65
N PRO A 232 30.08 18.59 -8.37
CA PRO A 232 31.12 19.43 -7.78
C PRO A 232 32.51 19.04 -8.31
N GLU A 233 33.51 19.91 -8.15
CA GLU A 233 34.90 19.61 -8.52
C GLU A 233 35.50 18.50 -7.64
N GLN A 234 35.16 18.49 -6.35
CA GLN A 234 35.57 17.49 -5.39
C GLN A 234 34.45 17.23 -4.35
N PRO A 235 34.38 16.02 -3.78
CA PRO A 235 35.14 14.82 -4.15
C PRO A 235 34.70 14.29 -5.53
N HIS A 236 35.49 13.41 -6.14
CA HIS A 236 35.02 12.69 -7.33
C HIS A 236 33.87 11.72 -6.97
N PHE A 237 32.95 11.55 -7.92
CA PHE A 237 31.78 10.69 -7.79
C PHE A 237 31.86 9.46 -8.70
N ASN A 238 31.20 8.40 -8.27
CA ASN A 238 30.96 7.21 -9.07
C ASN A 238 29.46 6.98 -9.21
N PHE A 239 29.03 6.47 -10.36
CA PHE A 239 27.73 5.85 -10.55
C PHE A 239 27.81 4.37 -10.18
N THR A 240 26.90 3.89 -9.34
CA THR A 240 26.72 2.46 -9.04
C THR A 240 25.31 1.98 -9.26
N ALA A 241 25.18 0.73 -9.70
CA ALA A 241 23.91 0.02 -9.82
C ALA A 241 24.17 -1.49 -9.80
N ALA A 242 23.11 -2.29 -9.92
CA ALA A 242 23.21 -3.64 -10.43
C ALA A 242 22.19 -3.87 -11.55
N THR A 243 22.55 -4.61 -12.58
CA THR A 243 21.68 -4.90 -13.72
C THR A 243 21.23 -6.36 -13.71
N ALA A 244 19.98 -6.63 -14.09
CA ALA A 244 19.45 -7.99 -14.28
C ALA A 244 18.24 -7.97 -15.21
N ILE A 245 17.81 -9.14 -15.69
CA ILE A 245 16.50 -9.34 -16.32
C ILE A 245 15.59 -10.07 -15.34
N ARG A 246 14.30 -9.75 -15.34
CA ARG A 246 13.31 -10.48 -14.53
C ARG A 246 13.36 -12.00 -14.78
N ASN A 247 12.94 -12.77 -13.78
CA ASN A 247 12.66 -14.18 -13.95
C ASN A 247 11.57 -14.40 -15.01
N THR A 248 11.80 -15.37 -15.90
CA THR A 248 10.82 -15.88 -16.85
C THR A 248 9.89 -16.83 -16.09
N ILE A 249 8.57 -16.67 -16.25
CA ILE A 249 7.62 -17.63 -15.67
C ILE A 249 7.33 -18.76 -16.68
N PRO A 250 6.91 -19.96 -16.23
CA PRO A 250 6.77 -21.13 -17.12
C PRO A 250 5.86 -20.94 -18.34
N SER A 251 4.91 -20.00 -18.27
CA SER A 251 3.95 -19.69 -19.35
C SER A 251 4.47 -18.71 -20.41
N GLU A 252 5.71 -18.23 -20.30
CA GLU A 252 6.27 -17.21 -21.19
C GLU A 252 7.44 -17.73 -22.03
N ASN A 253 7.60 -17.16 -23.22
CA ASN A 253 8.82 -17.32 -23.99
C ASN A 253 9.99 -16.64 -23.28
N LYS A 254 11.18 -17.23 -23.42
CA LYS A 254 12.42 -16.67 -22.86
C LYS A 254 12.83 -15.42 -23.64
N SER A 255 13.27 -14.41 -22.90
CA SER A 255 13.93 -13.23 -23.43
C SER A 255 15.20 -13.60 -24.20
N ASP A 256 15.46 -12.88 -25.30
CA ASP A 256 16.71 -12.96 -26.03
C ASP A 256 17.80 -12.03 -25.45
N GLY A 257 17.49 -11.34 -24.34
CA GLY A 257 18.36 -10.50 -23.53
C GLY A 257 18.01 -9.02 -23.65
N VAL A 258 18.71 -8.17 -22.89
CA VAL A 258 18.61 -6.71 -23.03
C VAL A 258 19.99 -6.08 -23.01
N GLN A 259 20.14 -4.91 -23.62
CA GLN A 259 21.34 -4.08 -23.46
C GLN A 259 21.11 -3.03 -22.37
N PHE A 260 22.08 -2.88 -21.48
CA PHE A 260 22.15 -1.83 -20.47
C PHE A 260 23.26 -0.85 -20.85
N ILE A 261 22.90 0.43 -21.05
CA ILE A 261 23.84 1.46 -21.45
C ILE A 261 23.76 2.65 -20.48
N LEU A 262 24.91 3.16 -20.05
CA LEU A 262 25.03 4.43 -19.32
C LEU A 262 25.72 5.46 -20.21
N ASN A 263 25.01 6.53 -20.52
CA ASN A 263 25.51 7.64 -21.30
C ASN A 263 25.65 8.89 -20.43
N VAL A 264 26.65 9.71 -20.74
CA VAL A 264 26.78 11.08 -20.23
C VAL A 264 26.81 12.04 -21.40
N THR A 265 25.91 13.02 -21.39
CA THR A 265 25.90 14.12 -22.34
C THR A 265 26.40 15.39 -21.65
N HIS A 266 27.44 16.00 -22.21
CA HIS A 266 28.02 17.26 -21.75
C HIS A 266 28.34 18.13 -22.98
N ASP A 267 27.95 19.40 -22.95
CA ASP A 267 28.11 20.36 -24.06
C ASP A 267 27.66 19.80 -25.43
N GLY A 268 26.52 19.12 -25.44
CA GLY A 268 25.93 18.50 -26.64
C GLY A 268 26.62 17.23 -27.14
N LYS A 269 27.72 16.79 -26.51
CA LYS A 269 28.43 15.56 -26.83
C LYS A 269 28.03 14.44 -25.88
N THR A 270 27.49 13.35 -26.43
CA THR A 270 27.19 12.12 -25.69
C THR A 270 28.38 11.17 -25.70
N THR A 271 28.74 10.66 -24.53
CA THR A 271 29.78 9.64 -24.31
C THR A 271 29.17 8.45 -23.59
N THR A 272 29.37 7.25 -24.13
CA THR A 272 28.97 6.01 -23.46
C THR A 272 30.04 5.59 -22.45
N LEU A 273 29.67 5.50 -21.18
CA LEU A 273 30.57 5.10 -20.09
C LEU A 273 30.42 3.62 -19.72
N PHE A 274 29.27 3.03 -20.02
CA PHE A 274 28.98 1.62 -19.76
C PHE A 274 28.06 1.08 -20.84
N ASP A 275 28.35 -0.14 -21.30
CA ASP A 275 27.58 -0.85 -22.30
C ASP A 275 27.68 -2.35 -22.03
N ARG A 276 26.56 -2.99 -21.68
CA ARG A 276 26.52 -4.42 -21.32
C ARG A 276 25.27 -5.11 -21.82
N PHE A 277 25.47 -6.15 -22.61
CA PHE A 277 24.46 -7.14 -22.92
C PHE A 277 24.27 -8.08 -21.72
N SER A 278 23.03 -8.40 -21.36
CA SER A 278 22.77 -9.41 -20.32
C SER A 278 21.56 -10.28 -20.63
N LYS A 279 21.63 -11.51 -20.12
CA LYS A 279 20.52 -12.45 -19.94
C LYS A 279 20.36 -12.89 -18.47
N ALA A 280 21.10 -12.25 -17.57
CA ALA A 280 21.25 -12.73 -16.20
C ALA A 280 19.97 -12.49 -15.40
N GLN A 281 19.45 -13.56 -14.82
CA GLN A 281 18.37 -13.54 -13.82
C GLN A 281 18.96 -13.49 -12.41
N SER A 282 19.98 -12.66 -12.24
CA SER A 282 20.69 -12.41 -10.99
C SER A 282 21.39 -11.05 -11.07
N TRP A 283 21.61 -10.42 -9.91
CA TRP A 283 22.21 -9.10 -9.85
C TRP A 283 23.65 -9.09 -10.36
N GLN A 284 23.92 -8.27 -11.38
CA GLN A 284 25.28 -8.03 -11.88
C GLN A 284 25.71 -6.60 -11.53
N PRO A 285 26.72 -6.39 -10.67
CA PRO A 285 27.10 -5.04 -10.24
C PRO A 285 27.66 -4.19 -11.38
N VAL A 286 27.48 -2.88 -11.24
CA VAL A 286 27.99 -1.81 -12.11
C VAL A 286 28.59 -0.73 -11.20
N SER A 287 29.81 -0.32 -11.49
CA SER A 287 30.47 0.82 -10.84
C SER A 287 31.31 1.56 -11.88
N ILE A 288 31.02 2.84 -12.09
CA ILE A 288 31.59 3.66 -13.17
C ILE A 288 32.00 5.00 -12.58
N SER A 289 33.23 5.44 -12.87
CA SER A 289 33.70 6.74 -12.40
C SER A 289 33.10 7.88 -13.23
N LEU A 290 32.74 8.96 -12.56
CA LEU A 290 32.32 10.23 -13.17
C LEU A 290 33.39 11.32 -13.02
N ALA A 291 34.62 10.97 -12.65
CA ALA A 291 35.71 11.92 -12.38
C ALA A 291 36.00 12.86 -13.56
N ASP A 292 35.92 12.38 -14.80
CA ASP A 292 36.13 13.18 -16.02
C ASP A 292 35.09 14.31 -16.19
N PHE A 293 34.01 14.24 -15.43
CA PHE A 293 32.93 15.20 -15.42
C PHE A 293 32.86 16.04 -14.14
N ALA A 294 33.86 15.96 -13.26
CA ALA A 294 33.95 16.78 -12.06
C ALA A 294 33.85 18.28 -12.39
N GLY A 295 33.06 19.02 -11.60
CA GLY A 295 32.79 20.44 -11.81
C GLY A 295 31.84 20.76 -12.97
N LYS A 296 31.31 19.76 -13.69
CA LYS A 296 30.51 19.98 -14.90
C LYS A 296 29.02 19.75 -14.67
N ARG A 297 28.21 20.44 -15.49
CA ARG A 297 26.80 20.12 -15.73
C ARG A 297 26.71 19.02 -16.78
N ILE A 298 26.03 17.93 -16.47
CA ILE A 298 25.85 16.77 -17.34
C ILE A 298 24.40 16.30 -17.37
N GLN A 299 24.03 15.59 -18.44
CA GLN A 299 22.86 14.73 -18.45
C GLN A 299 23.33 13.27 -18.36
N LEU A 300 22.95 12.57 -17.30
CA LEU A 300 23.20 11.15 -17.13
C LEU A 300 21.98 10.36 -17.62
N SER A 301 22.18 9.42 -18.53
CA SER A 301 21.11 8.65 -19.16
C SER A 301 21.31 7.15 -18.98
N LEU A 302 20.33 6.50 -18.37
CA LEU A 302 20.23 5.04 -18.27
C LEU A 302 19.35 4.56 -19.43
N VAL A 303 19.89 3.73 -20.30
CA VAL A 303 19.19 3.23 -21.48
C VAL A 303 19.08 1.72 -21.40
N THR A 304 17.86 1.21 -21.63
CA THR A 304 17.59 -0.22 -21.80
C THR A 304 17.09 -0.46 -23.21
N THR A 305 17.73 -1.36 -23.95
CA THR A 305 17.33 -1.74 -25.31
C THR A 305 16.85 -3.19 -25.37
N PRO A 306 16.05 -3.56 -26.38
CA PRO A 306 15.79 -4.96 -26.71
C PRO A 306 17.09 -5.72 -26.95
N GLY A 307 17.01 -7.04 -26.87
CA GLY A 307 18.10 -7.93 -27.23
C GLY A 307 18.44 -7.90 -28.72
N PRO A 308 19.55 -8.56 -29.13
CA PRO A 308 20.08 -8.52 -30.50
C PRO A 308 19.10 -8.91 -31.61
N LYS A 309 18.06 -9.70 -31.31
CA LYS A 309 17.04 -10.10 -32.29
C LYS A 309 15.85 -9.15 -32.35
N ASN A 310 15.86 -8.07 -31.55
CA ASN A 310 14.72 -7.18 -31.35
C ASN A 310 13.46 -7.93 -30.85
N ASP A 311 13.66 -9.05 -30.13
CA ASP A 311 12.59 -9.87 -29.58
C ASP A 311 12.29 -9.45 -28.14
N THR A 312 11.28 -8.60 -27.97
CA THR A 312 10.94 -8.01 -26.67
C THR A 312 10.14 -8.93 -25.74
N ASN A 313 10.06 -10.22 -26.03
CA ASN A 313 9.39 -11.17 -25.16
C ASN A 313 10.10 -11.26 -23.80
N SER A 314 9.40 -10.87 -22.72
CA SER A 314 9.94 -10.93 -21.36
C SER A 314 11.19 -10.06 -21.11
N ASP A 315 11.37 -8.98 -21.86
CA ASP A 315 12.52 -8.06 -21.81
C ASP A 315 12.39 -7.00 -20.70
N LEU A 316 11.94 -7.40 -19.51
CA LEU A 316 11.94 -6.47 -18.37
C LEU A 316 13.35 -6.37 -17.79
N GLY A 317 14.10 -5.37 -18.25
CA GLY A 317 15.41 -5.01 -17.73
C GLY A 317 15.29 -4.25 -16.40
N LEU A 318 16.19 -4.56 -15.47
CA LEU A 318 16.18 -4.05 -14.10
C LEU A 318 17.49 -3.31 -13.83
N TRP A 319 17.40 -2.01 -13.55
CA TRP A 319 18.49 -1.25 -12.92
C TRP A 319 18.22 -1.14 -11.42
N ALA A 320 18.91 -1.94 -10.61
CA ALA A 320 18.78 -1.93 -9.16
C ALA A 320 19.64 -0.85 -8.51
N THR A 321 19.00 -0.08 -7.62
CA THR A 321 19.62 0.97 -6.78
C THR A 321 20.62 1.85 -7.54
N PRO A 322 20.22 2.50 -8.65
CA PRO A 322 21.09 3.43 -9.34
C PRO A 322 21.41 4.62 -8.43
N THR A 323 22.68 4.78 -8.07
CA THR A 323 23.14 5.72 -7.05
C THR A 323 24.39 6.45 -7.56
N ILE A 324 24.49 7.74 -7.25
CA ILE A 324 25.67 8.56 -7.50
C ILE A 324 26.26 8.92 -6.14
N ALA A 325 27.45 8.43 -5.84
CA ALA A 325 28.05 8.60 -4.52
C ALA A 325 29.50 9.08 -4.62
N PRO A 326 30.01 9.82 -3.61
CA PRO A 326 31.43 10.10 -3.50
C PRO A 326 32.25 8.80 -3.56
N ALA A 327 33.32 8.77 -4.35
CA ALA A 327 34.10 7.56 -4.61
C ALA A 327 34.65 6.92 -3.31
N HIS A 328 34.93 7.73 -2.27
CA HIS A 328 35.45 7.26 -0.98
C HIS A 328 34.38 6.63 -0.06
N GLN A 329 33.08 6.85 -0.32
CA GLN A 329 31.98 6.29 0.47
C GLN A 329 31.55 4.90 -0.01
N GLN A 330 32.15 4.35 -1.06
CA GLN A 330 31.76 3.06 -1.63
C GLN A 330 32.29 1.83 -0.88
N ASN A 331 33.03 2.00 0.22
CA ASN A 331 33.42 0.85 1.04
C ASN A 331 32.17 0.24 1.68
N GLU A 332 31.86 -1.02 1.35
CA GLU A 332 30.75 -1.74 1.96
C GLU A 332 30.87 -1.69 3.48
N ILE A 333 29.86 -1.14 4.15
CA ILE A 333 29.73 -1.25 5.60
C ILE A 333 29.48 -2.74 5.90
N PRO A 334 30.39 -3.45 6.60
CA PRO A 334 30.25 -4.87 6.85
C PRO A 334 28.94 -5.15 7.59
N LYS A 335 28.13 -6.09 7.09
CA LYS A 335 26.90 -6.48 7.76
C LYS A 335 27.23 -7.35 8.97
N ILE A 336 26.80 -6.95 10.16
CA ILE A 336 26.79 -7.86 11.31
C ILE A 336 25.55 -8.77 11.17
N PRO A 337 25.70 -10.10 11.23
CA PRO A 337 24.56 -11.01 11.22
C PRO A 337 23.59 -10.71 12.36
N PHE A 338 22.29 -10.65 12.07
CA PHE A 338 21.26 -10.30 13.07
C PHE A 338 21.34 -11.18 14.32
N GLN A 339 21.54 -12.49 14.18
CA GLN A 339 21.63 -13.39 15.34
C GLN A 339 22.78 -13.01 16.28
N GLN A 340 23.95 -12.66 15.73
CA GLN A 340 25.10 -12.23 16.53
C GLN A 340 24.81 -10.92 17.28
N LEU A 341 24.10 -9.99 16.64
CA LEU A 341 23.71 -8.72 17.26
C LEU A 341 22.63 -8.93 18.33
N ALA A 342 21.68 -9.84 18.07
CA ALA A 342 20.62 -10.23 18.99
C ALA A 342 21.17 -10.86 20.27
N ASP A 343 22.11 -11.80 20.16
CA ASP A 343 22.74 -12.45 21.32
C ASP A 343 23.43 -11.42 22.22
N LYS A 344 24.20 -10.49 21.63
CA LYS A 344 24.84 -9.39 22.36
C LYS A 344 23.82 -8.46 23.03
N ALA A 345 22.75 -8.09 22.32
CA ALA A 345 21.70 -7.24 22.88
C ALA A 345 20.97 -7.93 24.04
N ILE A 346 20.76 -9.24 23.96
CA ILE A 346 20.17 -10.04 25.05
C ILE A 346 21.08 -10.02 26.28
N ASP A 347 22.40 -10.18 26.11
CA ASP A 347 23.35 -10.13 27.22
C ASP A 347 23.36 -8.75 27.90
N ILE A 348 23.34 -7.67 27.11
CA ILE A 348 23.19 -6.30 27.62
C ILE A 348 21.86 -6.12 28.37
N ALA A 349 20.76 -6.66 27.85
CA ALA A 349 19.46 -6.61 28.53
C ALA A 349 19.50 -7.37 29.87
N ARG A 350 20.19 -8.52 29.95
CA ARG A 350 20.36 -9.27 31.21
C ARG A 350 21.10 -8.44 32.27
N SER A 351 22.05 -7.60 31.87
CA SER A 351 22.80 -6.73 32.78
C SER A 351 22.17 -5.34 33.00
N ALA A 352 20.94 -5.08 32.54
CA ALA A 352 20.30 -3.76 32.63
C ALA A 352 20.23 -3.17 34.06
N ASN A 353 20.21 -4.01 35.11
CA ASN A 353 20.18 -3.55 36.51
C ASN A 353 21.52 -2.96 37.00
N VAL A 354 22.64 -3.24 36.32
CA VAL A 354 24.00 -2.90 36.79
C VAL A 354 24.76 -1.99 35.84
N THR A 355 24.44 -2.02 34.55
CA THR A 355 25.18 -1.27 33.53
C THR A 355 24.70 0.17 33.45
N GLN A 356 25.61 1.13 33.60
CA GLN A 356 25.36 2.55 33.34
C GLN A 356 25.85 2.90 31.92
N ASN A 357 25.22 3.89 31.28
CA ASN A 357 25.56 4.38 29.94
C ASN A 357 25.41 3.38 28.79
N GLN A 358 24.58 2.36 28.94
CA GLN A 358 24.15 1.50 27.84
C GLN A 358 22.66 1.69 27.58
N PRO A 359 22.20 1.52 26.33
CA PRO A 359 20.78 1.56 25.97
C PRO A 359 20.04 0.31 26.45
N ALA A 360 20.07 0.08 27.77
CA ALA A 360 19.50 -1.07 28.46
C ALA A 360 18.50 -0.58 29.52
N PHE A 361 17.37 -1.27 29.65
CA PHE A 361 16.22 -0.80 30.40
C PHE A 361 15.62 -1.92 31.25
N VAL A 362 15.20 -1.57 32.46
CA VAL A 362 14.42 -2.46 33.32
C VAL A 362 12.95 -2.12 33.14
N LEU A 363 12.18 -3.06 32.58
CA LEU A 363 10.74 -2.91 32.36
C LEU A 363 9.99 -3.68 33.45
N LYS A 364 9.47 -2.95 34.43
CA LYS A 364 8.76 -3.54 35.58
C LYS A 364 7.33 -3.04 35.67
N SER A 365 6.39 -3.95 35.90
CA SER A 365 5.01 -3.64 36.32
C SER A 365 4.43 -4.78 37.17
N PRO A 366 3.46 -4.50 38.06
CA PRO A 366 2.75 -5.54 38.81
C PRO A 366 2.11 -6.62 37.92
N LEU A 367 1.66 -6.29 36.70
CA LEU A 367 0.99 -7.26 35.83
C LEU A 367 1.97 -8.16 35.08
N ILE A 368 3.14 -7.64 34.68
CA ILE A 368 4.08 -8.37 33.84
C ILE A 368 5.29 -8.93 34.60
N GLY A 369 5.49 -8.53 35.85
CA GLY A 369 6.72 -8.77 36.59
C GLY A 369 7.86 -7.90 36.06
N GLN A 370 9.05 -8.50 35.88
CA GLN A 370 10.22 -7.82 35.33
C GLN A 370 10.67 -8.48 34.02
N VAL A 371 10.77 -7.67 32.97
CA VAL A 371 11.44 -7.98 31.71
C VAL A 371 12.48 -6.89 31.50
N ASN A 372 13.67 -7.22 31.05
CA ASN A 372 14.66 -6.23 30.68
C ASN A 372 14.71 -6.10 29.16
N ALA A 373 15.07 -4.91 28.67
CA ALA A 373 15.24 -4.65 27.26
C ALA A 373 16.59 -4.00 26.96
N ALA A 374 17.06 -4.13 25.72
CA ALA A 374 18.21 -3.38 25.22
C ALA A 374 18.08 -3.12 23.72
N ILE A 375 18.67 -2.02 23.26
CA ILE A 375 18.74 -1.68 21.84
C ILE A 375 20.20 -1.54 21.45
N LEU A 376 20.70 -2.45 20.62
CA LEU A 376 22.07 -2.42 20.13
C LEU A 376 22.07 -2.06 18.64
N PRO A 377 22.51 -0.84 18.25
CA PRO A 377 22.63 -0.47 16.85
C PRO A 377 23.54 -1.40 16.07
N GLY A 378 23.16 -1.69 14.83
CA GLY A 378 24.00 -2.37 13.86
C GLY A 378 24.93 -1.38 13.16
N SER A 379 25.54 -1.83 12.07
CA SER A 379 26.47 -1.00 11.30
C SER A 379 25.75 0.09 10.51
N SER A 380 24.42 0.03 10.40
CA SER A 380 23.57 1.04 9.78
C SER A 380 22.58 1.64 10.78
N GLY A 381 22.99 1.69 12.04
CA GLY A 381 22.23 2.32 13.09
C GLY A 381 21.00 1.48 13.48
N LEU A 382 19.82 2.09 13.38
CA LEU A 382 18.55 1.43 13.74
C LEU A 382 17.94 0.61 12.60
N LEU A 383 18.43 0.75 11.36
CA LEU A 383 17.95 -0.06 10.23
C LEU A 383 18.27 -1.55 10.40
N ASP A 384 19.37 -1.86 11.08
CA ASP A 384 19.87 -3.21 11.33
C ASP A 384 20.22 -3.44 12.82
N ALA A 385 19.56 -2.71 13.73
CA ALA A 385 19.73 -2.88 15.17
C ALA A 385 19.16 -4.21 15.70
N ALA A 386 19.59 -4.62 16.89
CA ALA A 386 18.90 -5.64 17.67
C ALA A 386 18.13 -4.98 18.82
N ILE A 387 16.81 -5.19 18.87
CA ILE A 387 15.92 -4.72 19.94
C ILE A 387 15.53 -5.94 20.77
N ALA A 388 16.20 -6.17 21.89
CA ALA A 388 16.09 -7.38 22.70
C ALA A 388 15.21 -7.18 23.93
N PHE A 389 14.53 -8.26 24.33
CA PHE A 389 13.74 -8.42 25.56
C PHE A 389 14.11 -9.74 26.24
N THR A 390 14.21 -9.78 27.57
CA THR A 390 14.53 -11.01 28.31
C THR A 390 14.01 -11.01 29.75
N ASN A 391 13.63 -12.19 30.24
CA ASN A 391 13.33 -12.45 31.65
C ASN A 391 14.27 -13.52 32.25
N GLN A 392 15.60 -13.36 32.08
CA GLN A 392 16.67 -14.31 32.46
C GLN A 392 16.63 -15.69 31.76
N HIS A 393 15.44 -16.29 31.58
CA HIS A 393 15.24 -17.62 31.01
C HIS A 393 14.80 -17.60 29.55
N LYS A 394 13.88 -16.70 29.19
CA LYS A 394 13.42 -16.52 27.82
C LYS A 394 13.94 -15.21 27.25
N SER A 395 14.07 -15.17 25.93
CA SER A 395 14.51 -13.97 25.21
C SER A 395 13.88 -13.90 23.83
N LEU A 396 13.62 -12.67 23.39
CA LEU A 396 13.09 -12.32 22.09
C LEU A 396 13.83 -11.08 21.60
N ALA A 397 14.18 -11.01 20.32
CA ALA A 397 14.77 -9.82 19.73
C ALA A 397 14.16 -9.53 18.37
N PHE A 398 14.14 -8.25 17.96
CA PHE A 398 13.70 -7.80 16.64
C PHE A 398 14.85 -7.16 15.86
N ASN A 399 14.88 -7.39 14.54
CA ASN A 399 15.90 -6.91 13.62
C ASN A 399 15.56 -5.52 13.07
N GLY A 400 15.88 -4.48 13.84
CA GLY A 400 15.85 -3.09 13.40
C GLY A 400 14.50 -2.66 12.83
N PHE A 401 14.56 -1.71 11.91
CA PHE A 401 13.40 -1.14 11.24
C PHE A 401 13.64 -1.02 9.74
N ALA A 402 12.63 -1.36 8.94
CA ALA A 402 12.52 -0.86 7.59
C ALA A 402 11.87 0.53 7.65
N ILE A 403 12.50 1.52 7.03
CA ILE A 403 12.07 2.92 7.10
C ILE A 403 11.99 3.48 5.67
N GLN A 404 10.89 4.18 5.40
CA GLN A 404 10.75 5.05 4.23
C GLN A 404 10.55 6.49 4.65
N ILE A 405 11.27 7.39 3.99
CA ILE A 405 11.07 8.84 4.10
C ILE A 405 10.72 9.34 2.70
N ASN A 406 9.61 10.07 2.58
CA ASN A 406 9.12 10.60 1.30
C ASN A 406 8.95 9.50 0.23
N ASN A 407 8.55 8.29 0.63
CA ASN A 407 8.45 7.09 -0.21
C ASN A 407 9.78 6.57 -0.78
N GLU A 408 10.90 6.94 -0.20
CA GLU A 408 12.23 6.40 -0.50
C GLU A 408 12.64 5.41 0.59
N ASN A 409 12.93 4.16 0.22
CA ASN A 409 13.44 3.15 1.16
C ASN A 409 14.85 3.50 1.61
N LEU A 410 15.01 3.69 2.92
CA LEU A 410 16.32 3.81 3.54
C LEU A 410 17.04 2.47 3.50
N SER A 411 18.31 2.54 3.15
CA SER A 411 19.24 1.43 3.13
C SER A 411 20.51 1.76 3.90
N ARG A 412 21.35 0.75 4.07
CA ARG A 412 22.64 0.88 4.76
C ARG A 412 23.57 1.91 4.14
N GLN A 413 23.49 2.08 2.81
CA GLN A 413 24.33 3.03 2.07
C GLN A 413 23.86 4.47 2.23
N ASP A 414 22.63 4.68 2.68
CA ASP A 414 22.07 6.02 2.86
C ASP A 414 22.50 6.63 4.20
N ALA A 415 23.03 5.83 5.14
CA ALA A 415 23.52 6.33 6.42
C ALA A 415 24.77 7.20 6.26
N ILE A 416 24.69 8.46 6.71
CA ILE A 416 25.81 9.41 6.70
C ILE A 416 26.48 9.43 8.06
N GLY A 417 27.72 8.93 8.11
CA GLY A 417 28.51 8.85 9.35
C GLY A 417 27.96 7.83 10.35
N SER A 418 28.59 7.75 11.52
CA SER A 418 28.20 6.81 12.58
C SER A 418 26.99 7.29 13.38
N ILE A 419 26.17 6.34 13.81
CA ILE A 419 25.06 6.61 14.73
C ILE A 419 25.57 7.19 16.05
N LYS A 420 24.92 8.24 16.52
CA LYS A 420 25.16 8.82 17.85
C LYS A 420 24.18 8.21 18.84
N VAL A 421 24.70 7.70 19.95
CA VAL A 421 23.90 7.10 21.04
C VAL A 421 24.18 7.83 22.34
N ASN A 422 23.15 8.40 22.96
CA ASN A 422 23.22 8.89 24.33
C ASN A 422 22.27 8.05 25.17
N ALA A 423 22.79 7.32 26.17
CA ALA A 423 22.00 6.39 26.94
C ALA A 423 22.13 6.61 28.45
N SER A 424 21.00 6.46 29.13
CA SER A 424 20.86 6.37 30.58
C SER A 424 19.85 5.26 30.90
N PRO A 425 19.76 4.82 32.16
CA PRO A 425 18.76 3.82 32.57
C PRO A 425 17.30 4.24 32.34
N SER A 426 17.01 5.55 32.23
CA SER A 426 15.66 6.08 32.03
C SER A 426 15.35 6.48 30.60
N GLN A 427 16.36 6.59 29.73
CA GLN A 427 16.17 6.99 28.34
C GLN A 427 17.41 6.69 27.49
N ALA A 428 17.23 6.34 26.22
CA ALA A 428 18.29 6.46 25.22
C ALA A 428 17.83 7.24 24.00
N THR A 429 18.72 8.03 23.41
CA THR A 429 18.51 8.71 22.13
C THR A 429 19.50 8.18 21.10
N PHE A 430 18.97 7.93 19.91
CA PHE A 430 19.68 7.41 18.75
C PHE A 430 19.54 8.43 17.63
N SER A 431 20.64 8.94 17.09
CA SER A 431 20.60 9.97 16.04
C SER A 431 21.47 9.57 14.87
N GLN A 432 20.88 9.55 13.67
CA GLN A 432 21.53 9.17 12.42
C GLN A 432 21.10 10.12 11.31
N MET A 433 22.06 10.57 10.52
CA MET A 433 21.80 11.30 9.28
C MET A 433 21.63 10.30 8.14
N PHE A 434 20.66 10.54 7.25
CA PHE A 434 20.44 9.76 6.05
C PHE A 434 20.47 10.67 4.81
N ALA A 435 21.09 10.20 3.74
CA ALA A 435 21.01 10.82 2.43
C ALA A 435 19.69 10.42 1.76
N LEU A 436 19.00 11.39 1.16
CA LEU A 436 17.79 11.17 0.37
C LEU A 436 17.88 11.98 -0.92
N ALA A 437 17.03 11.64 -1.89
CA ALA A 437 16.85 12.40 -3.13
C ALA A 437 16.56 13.90 -2.89
N SER A 438 15.82 14.22 -1.83
CA SER A 438 15.45 15.61 -1.47
C SER A 438 16.50 16.35 -0.63
N GLY A 439 17.64 15.72 -0.36
CA GLY A 439 18.66 16.22 0.57
C GLY A 439 18.68 15.46 1.91
N PRO A 440 19.74 15.66 2.72
CA PRO A 440 19.96 14.85 3.91
C PRO A 440 18.95 15.13 5.02
N VAL A 441 18.58 14.07 5.76
CA VAL A 441 17.59 14.11 6.85
C VAL A 441 18.18 13.55 8.13
N ALA A 442 17.95 14.24 9.25
CA ALA A 442 18.32 13.80 10.59
C ALA A 442 17.16 13.03 11.22
N VAL A 443 17.35 11.74 11.45
CA VAL A 443 16.39 10.89 12.18
C VAL A 443 16.86 10.73 13.61
N GLN A 444 15.97 10.98 14.56
CA GLN A 444 16.15 10.69 15.97
C GLN A 444 15.11 9.68 16.44
N VAL A 445 15.55 8.67 17.18
CA VAL A 445 14.67 7.75 17.92
C VAL A 445 14.96 7.88 19.41
N THR A 446 13.91 8.05 20.20
CA THR A 446 14.00 8.12 21.66
C THR A 446 13.35 6.90 22.28
N ALA A 447 14.13 6.13 23.02
CA ALA A 447 13.69 4.94 23.76
C ALA A 447 13.48 5.28 25.23
N THR A 448 12.29 5.01 25.78
CA THR A 448 12.00 5.18 27.22
C THR A 448 11.24 4.00 27.80
N PRO A 449 11.62 3.47 28.98
CA PRO A 449 10.82 2.49 29.70
C PRO A 449 9.61 3.16 30.36
N ILE A 450 8.43 2.53 30.25
CA ILE A 450 7.18 2.99 30.87
C ILE A 450 6.39 1.76 31.30
N ASN A 451 6.21 1.54 32.61
CA ASN A 451 5.52 0.39 33.24
C ASN A 451 5.55 -0.89 32.38
N GLY A 452 6.65 -1.62 32.43
CA GLY A 452 6.76 -2.88 31.68
C GLY A 452 6.82 -2.79 30.15
N THR A 453 6.74 -1.59 29.56
CA THR A 453 6.71 -1.36 28.11
C THR A 453 7.91 -0.52 27.68
N LEU A 454 8.48 -0.82 26.51
CA LEU A 454 9.47 0.02 25.87
C LEU A 454 8.79 0.93 24.84
N LYS A 455 8.86 2.24 25.05
CA LYS A 455 8.38 3.26 24.12
C LYS A 455 9.52 3.66 23.18
N LEU A 456 9.29 3.69 21.87
CA LEU A 456 10.23 4.10 20.84
C LEU A 456 9.61 5.21 19.98
N GLN A 457 10.02 6.46 20.20
CA GLN A 457 9.47 7.63 19.51
C GLN A 457 10.39 8.05 18.36
N PHE A 458 9.87 8.00 17.13
CA PHE A 458 10.57 8.42 15.92
C PHE A 458 10.30 9.89 15.61
N ALA A 459 11.34 10.62 15.22
CA ALA A 459 11.22 12.01 14.80
C ALA A 459 12.23 12.32 13.69
N ILE A 460 11.80 13.13 12.73
CA ILE A 460 12.72 13.86 11.85
C ILE A 460 13.01 15.21 12.52
N VAL A 461 14.26 15.43 12.89
CA VAL A 461 14.69 16.64 13.64
C VAL A 461 15.31 17.72 12.76
N ALA A 462 15.71 17.35 11.53
CA ALA A 462 16.17 18.28 10.51
C ALA A 462 16.03 17.64 9.11
N PRO A 463 15.79 18.41 8.04
CA PRO A 463 15.42 19.84 8.06
C PRO A 463 14.02 20.05 8.64
N PRO A 464 13.62 21.31 8.91
CA PRO A 464 12.23 21.64 9.22
C PRO A 464 11.28 21.17 8.12
N ARG A 465 10.03 20.85 8.50
CA ARG A 465 9.02 20.45 7.53
C ARG A 465 8.59 21.64 6.66
N SER A 466 8.42 21.37 5.37
CA SER A 466 7.71 22.23 4.44
C SER A 466 6.21 22.25 4.75
N GLN A 467 5.47 23.16 4.09
CA GLN A 467 4.03 23.33 4.29
C GLN A 467 3.20 22.08 3.94
N ASP A 468 3.66 21.27 2.99
CA ASP A 468 3.09 19.97 2.61
C ASP A 468 3.57 18.81 3.51
N GLY A 469 4.31 19.13 4.58
CA GLY A 469 4.72 18.19 5.62
C GLY A 469 5.93 17.33 5.25
N GLN A 470 6.77 17.74 4.30
CA GLN A 470 7.98 17.03 3.92
C GLN A 470 9.22 17.59 4.65
N PRO A 471 10.20 16.77 5.03
CA PRO A 471 10.20 15.32 4.94
C PRO A 471 9.28 14.67 5.99
N ARG A 472 8.73 13.50 5.65
CA ARG A 472 7.94 12.66 6.55
C ARG A 472 8.25 11.19 6.39
N PHE A 473 8.12 10.45 7.48
CA PHE A 473 8.07 9.00 7.42
C PHE A 473 6.81 8.58 6.66
N THR A 474 7.00 7.87 5.55
CA THR A 474 5.90 7.29 4.77
C THR A 474 5.68 5.82 5.10
N SER A 475 6.67 5.18 5.73
CA SER A 475 6.55 3.84 6.31
C SER A 475 7.62 3.66 7.37
N ILE A 476 7.27 3.07 8.51
CA ILE A 476 8.18 2.52 9.52
C ILE A 476 7.62 1.16 9.90
N ALA A 477 8.46 0.14 9.83
CA ALA A 477 8.09 -1.25 10.03
C ALA A 477 9.16 -1.95 10.87
N ILE A 478 8.75 -2.63 11.94
CA ILE A 478 9.67 -3.41 12.77
C ILE A 478 10.12 -4.69 12.05
N GLY A 479 11.41 -4.99 12.08
CA GLY A 479 11.93 -6.15 11.36
C GLY A 479 11.68 -7.49 12.05
N ASN A 480 12.30 -8.52 11.47
CA ASN A 480 12.10 -9.92 11.84
C ASN A 480 12.41 -10.23 13.30
N ALA A 481 11.64 -11.14 13.90
CA ALA A 481 11.90 -11.66 15.23
C ALA A 481 13.01 -12.74 15.21
N SER A 482 13.73 -12.89 16.32
CA SER A 482 14.75 -13.93 16.51
C SER A 482 14.16 -15.33 16.76
N LYS A 483 12.84 -15.45 16.90
CA LYS A 483 12.14 -16.68 17.26
C LYS A 483 10.99 -16.98 16.30
N PRO A 484 10.67 -18.26 16.03
CA PRO A 484 9.53 -18.63 15.21
C PRO A 484 8.20 -18.17 15.81
N ILE A 485 7.34 -17.64 14.96
CA ILE A 485 5.98 -17.24 15.32
C ILE A 485 5.14 -18.49 15.57
N PHE A 486 4.48 -18.55 16.73
CA PHE A 486 3.55 -19.61 17.07
C PHE A 486 2.11 -19.18 16.82
N ARG A 487 1.74 -17.97 17.26
CA ARG A 487 0.37 -17.48 17.14
C ARG A 487 0.34 -15.97 16.98
N VAL A 488 -0.57 -15.48 16.14
CA VAL A 488 -0.77 -14.05 15.85
C VAL A 488 -2.17 -13.64 16.27
N TYR A 489 -2.26 -12.45 16.86
CA TYR A 489 -3.49 -11.81 17.31
C TYR A 489 -3.60 -10.43 16.67
N ALA A 490 -4.65 -10.18 15.89
CA ALA A 490 -4.80 -8.92 15.16
C ALA A 490 -6.27 -8.60 14.83
N GLY A 491 -6.53 -7.32 14.56
CA GLY A 491 -7.85 -6.87 14.14
C GLY A 491 -8.90 -7.01 15.23
N PHE A 492 -10.11 -7.38 14.84
CA PHE A 492 -11.27 -7.49 15.73
C PHE A 492 -11.25 -8.71 16.68
N GLY A 493 -10.16 -9.49 16.67
CA GLY A 493 -10.04 -10.71 17.48
C GLY A 493 -9.57 -11.94 16.72
N ASN A 494 -8.94 -11.76 15.55
CA ASN A 494 -8.39 -12.88 14.79
C ASN A 494 -7.30 -13.58 15.60
N VAL A 495 -7.36 -14.90 15.64
CA VAL A 495 -6.31 -15.76 16.22
C VAL A 495 -5.81 -16.69 15.12
N ILE A 496 -4.59 -16.46 14.68
CA ILE A 496 -3.95 -17.24 13.60
C ILE A 496 -2.85 -18.07 14.24
N GLU A 497 -3.10 -19.36 14.41
CA GLU A 497 -2.17 -20.30 15.01
C GLU A 497 -1.36 -21.05 13.95
N ASN A 498 -0.07 -21.26 14.23
CA ASN A 498 0.89 -21.93 13.36
C ASN A 498 0.80 -21.48 11.89
N PRO A 499 0.94 -20.18 11.59
CA PRO A 499 0.87 -19.70 10.21
C PRO A 499 1.96 -20.36 9.36
N GLN A 500 1.57 -20.98 8.24
CA GLN A 500 2.48 -21.66 7.32
C GLN A 500 2.87 -20.79 6.11
N ASN A 501 2.01 -19.86 5.72
CA ASN A 501 2.22 -18.99 4.57
C ASN A 501 2.29 -17.52 5.00
N PRO A 502 3.02 -16.67 4.25
CA PRO A 502 2.97 -15.23 4.46
C PRO A 502 1.55 -14.69 4.25
N PHE A 503 1.16 -13.70 5.05
CA PHE A 503 -0.09 -12.97 4.90
C PHE A 503 0.04 -11.52 5.34
N GLU A 504 -0.89 -10.70 4.91
CA GLU A 504 -0.99 -9.30 5.24
C GLU A 504 -2.42 -8.97 5.71
N LEU A 505 -2.54 -8.13 6.74
CA LEU A 505 -3.80 -7.52 7.14
C LEU A 505 -3.67 -6.01 6.97
N ALA A 506 -4.27 -5.47 5.92
CA ALA A 506 -4.32 -4.03 5.68
C ALA A 506 -5.28 -3.33 6.68
N SER A 507 -5.05 -2.04 6.92
CA SER A 507 -5.90 -1.20 7.78
C SER A 507 -7.22 -0.82 7.08
N ILE A 508 -8.04 -1.84 6.83
CA ILE A 508 -9.38 -1.72 6.25
C ILE A 508 -10.37 -2.49 7.11
N GLY A 509 -11.56 -1.91 7.31
CA GLY A 509 -12.73 -2.53 7.95
C GLY A 509 -12.39 -3.54 9.06
N ASN A 510 -12.76 -4.80 8.83
CA ASN A 510 -12.64 -5.89 9.80
C ASN A 510 -11.23 -6.57 9.87
N TYR A 511 -10.25 -6.13 9.07
CA TYR A 511 -8.93 -6.77 8.99
C TYR A 511 -7.99 -6.29 10.11
N LEU A 512 -7.47 -5.06 10.02
CA LEU A 512 -6.61 -4.45 11.03
C LEU A 512 -7.17 -3.09 11.48
N MET A 513 -8.07 -3.12 12.46
CA MET A 513 -8.71 -1.91 13.02
C MET A 513 -8.15 -1.48 14.39
N THR A 514 -7.11 -2.17 14.86
CA THR A 514 -6.45 -1.89 16.14
C THR A 514 -5.11 -1.21 15.92
N ARG A 515 -4.73 -0.34 16.84
CA ARG A 515 -3.37 0.24 16.90
C ARG A 515 -2.29 -0.73 17.41
N HIS A 516 -2.69 -1.95 17.73
CA HIS A 516 -1.82 -2.94 18.37
C HIS A 516 -2.10 -4.33 17.83
N VAL A 517 -1.06 -5.15 17.83
CA VAL A 517 -1.07 -6.55 17.41
C VAL A 517 -0.26 -7.37 18.41
N GLY A 518 -0.66 -8.62 18.62
CA GLY A 518 0.01 -9.54 19.53
C GLY A 518 0.62 -10.73 18.81
N ALA A 519 1.72 -11.26 19.33
CA ALA A 519 2.27 -12.53 18.89
C ALA A 519 2.81 -13.35 20.06
N ASP A 520 2.60 -14.66 19.98
CA ASP A 520 3.30 -15.65 20.79
C ASP A 520 4.38 -16.30 19.92
N PHE A 521 5.57 -16.51 20.50
CA PHE A 521 6.72 -17.10 19.81
C PHE A 521 7.11 -18.43 20.47
N LYS A 522 7.60 -19.38 19.67
CA LYS A 522 8.02 -20.71 20.16
C LYS A 522 9.17 -20.57 21.18
N ASP A 523 9.01 -21.21 22.33
CA ASP A 523 9.98 -21.26 23.44
C ASP A 523 10.57 -19.90 23.84
N SER A 524 9.73 -18.86 23.79
CA SER A 524 10.15 -17.47 23.92
C SER A 524 9.16 -16.65 24.74
N LEU A 525 9.48 -15.37 24.91
CA LEU A 525 8.53 -14.33 25.31
C LEU A 525 7.47 -14.15 24.22
N SER A 526 6.26 -13.80 24.63
CA SER A 526 5.22 -13.21 23.79
C SER A 526 5.36 -11.70 23.77
N CYS A 527 4.77 -11.02 22.78
CA CYS A 527 4.76 -9.56 22.76
C CYS A 527 3.45 -8.97 22.24
N VAL A 528 3.27 -7.69 22.57
CA VAL A 528 2.38 -6.78 21.86
C VAL A 528 3.23 -5.66 21.27
N ILE A 529 2.96 -5.34 20.01
CA ILE A 529 3.53 -4.19 19.30
C ILE A 529 2.36 -3.27 18.99
N ALA A 530 2.49 -2.00 19.38
CA ALA A 530 1.49 -1.00 19.15
C ALA A 530 2.10 0.31 18.64
N SER A 531 1.26 1.17 18.08
CA SER A 531 1.61 2.51 17.60
C SER A 531 0.62 3.55 18.14
N ASP A 532 1.06 4.81 18.30
CA ASP A 532 0.16 5.94 18.53
C ASP A 532 -0.60 6.37 17.25
N CYS A 533 -0.02 6.09 16.08
CA CYS A 533 -0.63 6.25 14.78
C CYS A 533 -1.50 5.02 14.47
N PHE A 534 -2.54 5.21 13.66
CA PHE A 534 -3.21 4.04 13.10
C PHE A 534 -2.24 3.34 12.14
N PRO A 535 -1.99 2.03 12.30
CA PRO A 535 -1.06 1.30 11.44
C PRO A 535 -1.63 1.21 10.03
N ASP A 536 -0.77 1.09 9.02
CA ASP A 536 -1.17 0.88 7.64
C ASP A 536 -1.52 -0.58 7.39
N ARG A 537 -0.75 -1.49 8.00
CA ARG A 537 -0.92 -2.95 7.88
C ARG A 537 -0.12 -3.74 8.91
N LEU A 538 -0.47 -5.01 9.04
CA LEU A 538 0.33 -6.04 9.69
C LEU A 538 0.85 -6.98 8.60
N VAL A 539 2.16 -7.18 8.53
CA VAL A 539 2.79 -8.15 7.63
C VAL A 539 3.36 -9.29 8.46
N VAL A 540 2.94 -10.52 8.13
CA VAL A 540 3.43 -11.74 8.75
C VAL A 540 4.07 -12.63 7.70
N ASN A 541 5.31 -13.04 7.95
CA ASN A 541 5.99 -14.03 7.13
C ASN A 541 6.67 -15.07 8.04
N PRO A 542 6.10 -16.28 8.18
CA PRO A 542 6.65 -17.30 9.06
C PRO A 542 7.99 -17.85 8.58
N ASN A 543 8.30 -17.79 7.29
CA ASN A 543 9.55 -18.32 6.72
C ASN A 543 10.79 -17.57 7.18
N ASN A 544 10.64 -16.32 7.60
CA ASN A 544 11.72 -15.49 8.11
C ASN A 544 11.38 -14.86 9.47
N ASN A 545 10.37 -15.37 10.18
CA ASN A 545 9.91 -14.86 11.48
C ASN A 545 9.51 -13.37 11.46
N LEU A 546 8.98 -12.85 10.35
CA LEU A 546 8.50 -11.48 10.29
C LEU A 546 7.14 -11.36 10.96
N PHE A 547 7.05 -10.53 12.00
CA PHE A 547 5.81 -10.07 12.61
C PHE A 547 5.91 -8.55 12.71
N SER A 548 5.45 -7.86 11.67
CA SER A 548 5.73 -6.44 11.47
C SER A 548 4.45 -5.61 11.44
N LEU A 549 4.28 -4.76 12.45
CA LEU A 549 3.31 -3.67 12.40
C LEU A 549 3.92 -2.50 11.62
N GLU A 550 3.30 -2.14 10.50
CA GLU A 550 3.74 -1.02 9.67
C GLU A 550 2.87 0.21 9.92
N THR A 551 3.51 1.37 10.02
CA THR A 551 2.84 2.66 10.22
C THR A 551 3.62 3.78 9.52
N HIS A 552 3.20 5.03 9.69
CA HIS A 552 3.76 6.22 9.05
C HIS A 552 3.81 7.39 10.05
N ASN A 553 4.27 8.57 9.59
CA ASN A 553 4.47 9.78 10.40
C ASN A 553 5.50 9.62 11.54
N ASP A 554 5.62 10.65 12.39
CA ASP A 554 6.43 10.65 13.62
C ASP A 554 5.81 9.74 14.67
N THR A 555 5.81 8.44 14.38
CA THR A 555 5.15 7.44 15.20
C THR A 555 5.92 7.17 16.48
N THR A 556 5.18 6.82 17.51
CA THR A 556 5.67 6.13 18.68
C THR A 556 5.26 4.67 18.62
N PHE A 557 6.23 3.75 18.65
CA PHE A 557 5.97 2.35 18.95
C PHE A 557 5.96 2.08 20.46
N PHE A 558 5.06 1.20 20.89
CA PHE A 558 5.04 0.62 22.22
C PHE A 558 5.23 -0.88 22.08
N ILE A 559 6.31 -1.41 22.67
CA ILE A 559 6.62 -2.83 22.63
C ILE A 559 6.61 -3.38 24.05
N THR A 560 5.66 -4.26 24.31
CA THR A 560 5.49 -4.91 25.61
C THR A 560 5.76 -6.39 25.45
N ALA A 561 6.77 -6.92 26.13
CA ALA A 561 7.07 -8.35 26.12
C ALA A 561 6.64 -9.01 27.44
N HIS A 562 6.19 -10.26 27.37
CA HIS A 562 5.67 -11.00 28.51
C HIS A 562 6.00 -12.49 28.42
N HIS A 563 6.26 -13.14 29.55
CA HIS A 563 6.71 -14.55 29.60
C HIS A 563 5.58 -15.58 29.48
N GLY A 564 4.36 -15.17 29.83
CA GLY A 564 3.10 -15.93 29.75
C GLY A 564 2.43 -15.86 28.37
N SER A 565 1.74 -14.75 28.05
CA SER A 565 1.03 -14.61 26.76
C SER A 565 0.96 -13.16 26.26
N SER A 566 0.66 -13.00 24.97
CA SER A 566 0.38 -11.70 24.33
C SER A 566 -0.79 -10.94 24.99
N PHE A 567 -1.79 -11.64 25.54
CA PHE A 567 -2.91 -11.02 26.25
C PHE A 567 -2.46 -10.29 27.52
N GLN A 568 -1.51 -10.83 28.28
CA GLN A 568 -0.96 -10.14 29.45
C GLN A 568 -0.17 -8.90 29.02
N ALA A 569 0.60 -9.00 27.93
CA ALA A 569 1.27 -7.84 27.33
C ALA A 569 0.26 -6.77 26.86
N ALA A 570 -0.88 -7.18 26.29
CA ALA A 570 -1.92 -6.26 25.83
C ALA A 570 -2.56 -5.47 26.99
N ARG A 571 -2.78 -6.12 28.13
CA ARG A 571 -3.30 -5.46 29.35
C ARG A 571 -2.34 -4.39 29.87
N GLU A 572 -1.05 -4.67 29.85
CA GLU A 572 -0.04 -3.69 30.27
C GLU A 572 0.04 -2.53 29.28
N TYR A 573 0.04 -2.81 27.98
CA TYR A 573 -0.06 -1.77 26.96
C TYR A 573 -1.31 -0.89 27.16
N ALA A 574 -2.47 -1.48 27.43
CA ALA A 574 -3.71 -0.73 27.67
C ALA A 574 -3.59 0.27 28.84
N ASN A 575 -2.85 -0.09 29.90
CA ASN A 575 -2.57 0.82 31.02
C ASN A 575 -1.64 1.99 30.62
N ASN A 576 -0.75 1.77 29.65
CA ASN A 576 0.24 2.75 29.21
C ASN A 576 -0.23 3.64 28.06
N ALA A 577 -1.15 3.15 27.23
CA ALA A 577 -1.63 3.83 26.04
C ALA A 577 -2.39 5.13 26.35
N ASN A 578 -2.97 5.24 27.55
CA ASN A 578 -3.66 6.43 28.07
C ASN A 578 -4.76 7.00 27.14
N PHE A 579 -5.33 6.16 26.26
CA PHE A 579 -6.45 6.54 25.41
C PHE A 579 -7.72 6.66 26.24
N LYS A 580 -8.43 7.76 26.08
CA LYS A 580 -9.73 7.96 26.74
C LYS A 580 -10.83 7.38 25.87
N SER A 581 -11.69 6.56 26.48
CA SER A 581 -12.92 6.15 25.84
C SER A 581 -13.81 7.36 25.55
N THR A 582 -14.52 7.33 24.43
CA THR A 582 -15.59 8.29 24.18
C THR A 582 -16.78 7.97 25.10
N THR A 583 -17.61 8.96 25.41
CA THR A 583 -18.83 8.76 26.21
C THR A 583 -19.84 7.83 25.52
N THR A 584 -19.73 7.65 24.20
CA THR A 584 -20.61 6.82 23.37
C THR A 584 -20.14 5.38 23.22
N ILE A 585 -18.94 5.00 23.72
CA ILE A 585 -18.40 3.64 23.49
C ILE A 585 -19.34 2.55 24.01
N ASN A 586 -20.03 2.78 25.13
CA ASN A 586 -20.97 1.82 25.72
C ASN A 586 -22.18 1.52 24.82
N ASN A 587 -22.51 2.43 23.89
CA ASN A 587 -23.61 2.22 22.94
C ASN A 587 -23.22 1.29 21.80
N ILE A 588 -21.91 1.15 21.53
CA ILE A 588 -21.37 0.39 20.39
C ILE A 588 -20.47 -0.78 20.82
N LEU A 589 -20.11 -0.87 22.11
CA LEU A 589 -19.23 -1.91 22.63
C LEU A 589 -19.87 -3.29 22.39
N GLY A 590 -19.13 -4.19 21.75
CA GLY A 590 -19.61 -5.54 21.40
C GLY A 590 -20.60 -5.57 20.23
N ARG A 591 -20.90 -4.44 19.59
CA ARG A 591 -21.71 -4.39 18.36
C ARG A 591 -20.79 -4.32 17.15
N GLN A 592 -21.06 -5.15 16.15
CA GLN A 592 -20.31 -5.15 14.89
C GLN A 592 -21.24 -4.75 13.74
N CYS A 593 -20.75 -3.89 12.86
CA CYS A 593 -21.39 -3.65 11.56
C CYS A 593 -20.92 -4.76 10.61
N LEU A 594 -21.88 -5.56 10.13
CA LEU A 594 -21.65 -6.49 9.04
C LEU A 594 -21.92 -5.74 7.74
N ASP A 595 -20.86 -5.54 6.96
CA ASP A 595 -20.88 -4.72 5.76
C ASP A 595 -20.86 -5.62 4.53
N LYS A 596 -21.97 -5.63 3.77
CA LYS A 596 -22.20 -6.55 2.64
C LYS A 596 -22.45 -5.77 1.36
N TRP A 597 -21.43 -5.77 0.50
CA TRP A 597 -21.41 -5.08 -0.79
C TRP A 597 -21.94 -5.92 -1.96
N GLY A 598 -22.83 -6.89 -1.67
CA GLY A 598 -23.60 -7.65 -2.66
C GLY A 598 -23.48 -9.18 -2.55
N GLY A 599 -24.44 -9.91 -3.12
CA GLY A 599 -24.63 -11.35 -2.94
C GLY A 599 -26.12 -11.68 -2.80
N ASP A 600 -26.46 -12.90 -2.37
CA ASP A 600 -27.84 -13.21 -1.98
C ASP A 600 -28.04 -12.88 -0.50
N TYR A 601 -28.80 -11.81 -0.22
CA TYR A 601 -29.07 -11.36 1.14
C TYR A 601 -29.85 -12.38 1.99
N LEU A 602 -30.58 -13.31 1.37
CA LEU A 602 -31.23 -14.40 2.09
C LEU A 602 -30.22 -15.42 2.58
N ASP A 603 -29.25 -15.80 1.72
CA ASP A 603 -28.16 -16.70 2.12
C ASP A 603 -27.32 -16.06 3.23
N ASP A 604 -26.99 -14.76 3.11
CA ASP A 604 -26.26 -14.04 4.14
C ASP A 604 -27.04 -13.97 5.46
N ALA A 605 -28.36 -13.77 5.41
CA ALA A 605 -29.20 -13.77 6.61
C ALA A 605 -29.17 -15.14 7.31
N GLU A 606 -29.11 -16.24 6.56
CA GLU A 606 -28.91 -17.58 7.13
C GLU A 606 -27.50 -17.77 7.71
N GLU A 607 -26.46 -17.26 7.06
CA GLU A 607 -25.08 -17.27 7.59
C GLU A 607 -24.96 -16.44 8.89
N ILE A 608 -25.62 -15.29 8.98
CA ILE A 608 -25.69 -14.48 10.21
C ILE A 608 -26.42 -15.22 11.32
N LYS A 609 -27.50 -15.95 11.00
CA LYS A 609 -28.16 -16.83 11.99
C LYS A 609 -27.21 -17.93 12.47
N LEU A 610 -26.38 -18.51 11.61
CA LEU A 610 -25.35 -19.46 12.02
C LEU A 610 -24.31 -18.83 12.95
N ALA A 611 -23.92 -17.57 12.72
CA ALA A 611 -23.01 -16.84 13.60
C ALA A 611 -23.56 -16.70 15.04
N SER A 612 -24.88 -16.75 15.24
CA SER A 612 -25.47 -16.73 16.57
C SER A 612 -25.12 -17.95 17.43
N ILE A 613 -24.80 -19.09 16.80
CA ILE A 613 -24.32 -20.30 17.48
C ILE A 613 -22.96 -20.04 18.16
N TYR A 614 -22.17 -19.13 17.59
CA TYR A 614 -20.86 -18.72 18.11
C TYR A 614 -20.93 -17.53 19.07
N GLY A 615 -22.15 -17.14 19.49
CA GLY A 615 -22.36 -16.11 20.51
C GLY A 615 -22.49 -14.69 19.99
N LEU A 616 -22.57 -14.48 18.66
CA LEU A 616 -23.07 -13.22 18.09
C LEU A 616 -24.55 -13.08 18.44
N LYS A 617 -24.99 -11.92 18.96
CA LYS A 617 -26.38 -11.71 19.40
C LYS A 617 -27.01 -10.50 18.75
#